data_AF-A0A0M3JMP2-F1
#
_entry.id   AF-A0A0M3JMP2-F1
#
_cell.length_a   1.000
_cell.length_b   1.000
_cell.length_c   1.000
_cell.angle_alpha   90.00
_cell.angle_beta   90.00
_cell.angle_gamma   90.00
#
_symmetry.space_group_name_H-M   'P 1'
#
loop_
_entity.id
_entity.type
_entity.pdbx_description
1 polymer ?
#
loop_
_entity_poly.entity_id
_entity_poly.type
_entity_poly.pdbx_seq_one_letter_code
_entity_poly.pdbx_strand_id
1 'polypeptide(L)'
;MQKLKLQKKLAGCHVSGGVSNLSFSFRGMELIRESLHSVFLYHAIKSGLDMGIVNAGALPLYSLIPEELLKICEDLLWNRDPQATEKMLKLAQTLSNPDKKENLETDAWRKETVEKRLEYALVKVCD
;
A
#
# COMPACT_ATOMS: atom_id res chain seq x y z
N MET A 1 -19.97 9.54 -11.42
CA MET A 1 -18.58 10.02 -11.34
C MET A 1 -18.31 11.00 -12.46
N GLN A 2 -17.73 12.17 -12.17
CA GLN A 2 -17.39 13.17 -13.19
C GLN A 2 -16.02 12.83 -13.82
N LYS A 3 -15.96 12.66 -15.15
CA LYS A 3 -14.69 12.62 -15.88
C LYS A 3 -13.88 13.90 -15.66
N LEU A 4 -12.56 13.77 -15.60
CA LEU A 4 -11.61 14.89 -15.45
C LEU A 4 -11.90 15.99 -16.45
N LYS A 5 -12.06 17.22 -15.94
CA LYS A 5 -12.39 18.39 -16.77
C LYS A 5 -11.33 18.69 -17.84
N LEU A 6 -10.08 18.32 -17.59
CA LEU A 6 -8.95 18.48 -18.51
C LEU A 6 -9.17 17.67 -19.79
N GLN A 7 -9.45 16.38 -19.69
CA GLN A 7 -9.72 15.53 -20.85
C GLN A 7 -10.96 15.95 -21.65
N LYS A 8 -11.95 16.58 -21.00
CA LYS A 8 -13.12 17.13 -21.70
C LYS A 8 -12.81 18.40 -22.50
N LYS A 9 -11.89 19.23 -22.00
CA LYS A 9 -11.57 20.54 -22.59
C LYS A 9 -10.43 20.46 -23.60
N LEU A 10 -9.52 19.51 -23.43
CA LEU A 10 -8.31 19.36 -24.23
C LEU A 10 -8.30 17.95 -24.84
N ALA A 11 -8.81 17.83 -26.07
CA ALA A 11 -8.83 16.56 -26.77
C ALA A 11 -7.39 16.07 -27.03
N GLY A 12 -7.11 14.81 -26.72
CA GLY A 12 -5.79 14.19 -26.93
C GLY A 12 -4.76 14.43 -25.81
N CYS A 13 -5.10 15.17 -24.75
CA CYS A 13 -4.18 15.28 -23.60
C CYS A 13 -4.27 14.05 -22.70
N HIS A 14 -3.12 13.61 -22.20
CA HIS A 14 -3.03 12.57 -21.17
C HIS A 14 -2.89 13.18 -19.78
N VAL A 15 -3.39 12.46 -18.77
CA VAL A 15 -3.23 12.86 -17.36
C VAL A 15 -2.34 11.86 -16.64
N SER A 16 -1.32 12.37 -15.95
CA SER A 16 -0.40 11.61 -15.12
C SER A 16 -0.19 12.26 -13.76
N GLY A 17 0.21 11.48 -12.76
CA GLY A 17 0.51 11.96 -11.41
C GLY A 17 1.35 10.99 -10.58
N GLY A 18 2.14 11.52 -9.66
CA GLY A 18 2.92 10.73 -8.70
C GLY A 18 2.06 10.30 -7.52
N VAL A 19 1.72 9.01 -7.45
CA VAL A 19 0.76 8.49 -6.46
C VAL A 19 1.38 8.43 -5.05
N SER A 20 2.68 8.19 -4.96
CA SER A 20 3.37 8.06 -3.67
C SER A 20 3.34 9.33 -2.81
N ASN A 21 3.14 10.50 -3.44
CA ASN A 21 3.04 11.79 -2.76
C ASN A 21 1.81 11.88 -1.85
N LEU A 22 0.72 11.20 -2.21
CA LEU A 22 -0.53 11.20 -1.43
C LEU A 22 -0.32 10.62 -0.03
N SER A 23 0.55 9.62 0.08
CA SER A 23 0.74 8.82 1.29
C SER A 23 1.84 9.32 2.23
N PHE A 24 2.35 10.54 2.02
CA PHE A 24 3.53 11.06 2.73
C PHE A 24 3.37 11.06 4.25
N SER A 25 2.17 11.36 4.75
CA SER A 25 1.86 11.40 6.18
C SER A 25 1.91 10.04 6.87
N PHE A 26 1.94 8.95 6.10
CA PHE A 26 1.92 7.56 6.61
C PHE A 26 3.24 6.84 6.34
N ARG A 27 4.36 7.55 6.33
CA ARG A 27 5.70 6.97 6.19
C ARG A 27 5.95 5.89 7.25
N GLY A 28 6.49 4.75 6.83
CA GLY A 28 6.73 3.58 7.68
C GLY A 28 5.52 2.65 7.84
N MET A 29 4.37 2.99 7.26
CA MET A 29 3.13 2.19 7.30
C MET A 29 2.79 1.68 5.89
N GLU A 30 3.64 0.83 5.32
CA GLU A 30 3.55 0.45 3.90
C GLU A 30 2.19 -0.13 3.50
N LEU A 31 1.61 -1.04 4.29
CA LEU A 31 0.28 -1.61 4.03
C LEU A 31 -0.79 -0.54 3.80
N ILE A 32 -0.74 0.54 4.58
CA ILE A 32 -1.67 1.66 4.47
C ILE A 32 -1.38 2.50 3.25
N ARG A 33 -0.11 2.81 2.99
CA ARG A 33 0.32 3.59 1.83
C ARG A 33 -0.13 2.91 0.53
N GLU A 34 0.15 1.62 0.42
CA GLU A 34 -0.20 0.80 -0.74
C GLU A 34 -1.71 0.70 -0.94
N SER A 35 -2.47 0.51 0.15
CA SER A 35 -3.94 0.51 0.10
C SER A 35 -4.48 1.87 -0.38
N LEU A 36 -3.94 2.98 0.14
CA LEU A 36 -4.29 4.34 -0.31
C LEU A 36 -4.01 4.55 -1.80
N HIS A 37 -2.87 4.06 -2.31
CA HIS A 37 -2.52 4.18 -3.72
C HIS A 37 -3.51 3.42 -4.60
N SER A 38 -3.86 2.20 -4.20
CA SER A 38 -4.82 1.35 -4.93
C SER A 38 -6.22 1.98 -4.97
N VAL A 39 -6.72 2.47 -3.83
CA VAL A 39 -8.03 3.16 -3.77
C VAL A 39 -8.02 4.44 -4.59
N PHE A 40 -6.95 5.24 -4.52
CA PHE A 40 -6.81 6.45 -5.31
C PHE A 40 -6.84 6.14 -6.81
N LEU A 41 -6.03 5.17 -7.27
CA LEU A 41 -5.95 4.80 -8.68
C LEU A 41 -7.27 4.25 -9.20
N TYR A 42 -7.97 3.44 -8.42
CA TYR A 42 -9.29 2.92 -8.81
C TYR A 42 -10.26 4.04 -9.17
N HIS A 43 -10.33 5.09 -8.35
CA HIS A 43 -11.20 6.25 -8.59
C HIS A 43 -10.65 7.19 -9.66
N ALA A 44 -9.33 7.41 -9.70
CA ALA A 44 -8.67 8.29 -10.65
C ALA A 44 -8.75 7.75 -12.08
N ILE A 45 -8.48 6.46 -12.29
CA ILE A 45 -8.57 5.79 -13.61
C ILE A 45 -10.02 5.84 -14.11
N LYS A 46 -11.01 5.55 -13.26
CA LYS A 46 -12.43 5.72 -13.62
C LYS A 46 -12.79 7.15 -14.02
N SER A 47 -12.09 8.12 -13.47
CA SER A 47 -12.25 9.54 -13.79
C SER A 47 -11.46 9.98 -15.03
N GLY A 48 -10.59 9.12 -15.57
CA GLY A 48 -9.79 9.39 -16.77
C GLY A 48 -8.30 9.64 -16.51
N LEU A 49 -7.72 9.12 -15.42
CA LEU A 49 -6.27 9.08 -15.28
C LEU A 49 -5.70 8.01 -16.22
N ASP A 50 -4.78 8.40 -17.12
CA ASP A 50 -4.22 7.49 -18.14
C ASP A 50 -2.90 6.87 -17.68
N MET A 51 -2.12 7.60 -16.89
CA MET A 51 -0.79 7.19 -16.44
C MET A 51 -0.57 7.57 -14.97
N GLY A 52 0.36 6.90 -14.30
CA GLY A 52 0.75 7.23 -12.93
C GLY A 52 2.16 6.75 -12.63
N ILE A 53 2.92 7.55 -11.88
CA ILE A 53 4.23 7.15 -11.34
C ILE A 53 3.95 6.43 -10.03
N VAL A 54 4.12 5.10 -10.04
CA VAL A 54 3.79 4.18 -8.95
C VAL A 54 4.91 3.18 -8.72
N ASN A 55 4.93 2.57 -7.54
CA ASN A 55 5.71 1.35 -7.32
C ASN A 55 4.88 0.13 -7.76
N ALA A 56 5.25 -0.47 -8.89
CA ALA A 56 4.48 -1.58 -9.49
C ALA A 56 4.45 -2.85 -8.62
N GLY A 57 5.46 -3.08 -7.78
CA GLY A 57 5.52 -4.24 -6.89
C GLY A 57 4.71 -4.08 -5.60
N ALA A 58 4.26 -2.86 -5.29
CA ALA A 58 3.62 -2.49 -4.02
C ALA A 58 2.22 -1.93 -4.28
N LEU A 59 1.43 -2.63 -5.09
CA LEU A 59 0.09 -2.19 -5.47
C LEU A 59 -0.94 -3.32 -5.30
N PRO A 60 -1.59 -3.41 -4.12
CA PRO A 60 -2.61 -4.41 -3.88
C PRO A 60 -3.83 -4.19 -4.77
N LEU A 61 -4.51 -5.28 -5.12
CA LEU A 61 -5.79 -5.23 -5.82
C LEU A 61 -6.85 -4.57 -4.93
N TYR A 62 -7.59 -3.61 -5.48
CA TYR A 62 -8.67 -2.90 -4.78
C TYR A 62 -9.66 -3.84 -4.07
N SER A 63 -10.00 -4.96 -4.72
CA SER A 63 -10.94 -5.96 -4.19
C SER A 63 -10.38 -6.81 -3.04
N LEU A 64 -9.06 -6.82 -2.83
CA LEU A 64 -8.41 -7.57 -1.75
C LEU A 64 -8.18 -6.73 -0.50
N ILE A 65 -8.45 -5.42 -0.56
CA ILE A 65 -8.33 -4.53 0.59
C ILE A 65 -9.47 -4.83 1.57
N PRO A 66 -9.18 -5.07 2.87
CA PRO A 66 -10.22 -5.27 3.88
C PRO A 66 -11.24 -4.14 3.89
N GLU A 67 -12.53 -4.48 4.03
CA GLU A 67 -13.63 -3.51 3.89
C GLU A 67 -13.52 -2.32 4.86
N GLU A 68 -13.07 -2.57 6.10
CA GLU A 68 -12.85 -1.52 7.09
C GLU A 68 -11.75 -0.53 6.66
N LEU A 69 -10.61 -1.04 6.18
CA LEU A 69 -9.51 -0.21 5.66
C LEU A 69 -9.92 0.53 4.39
N LEU A 70 -10.65 -0.14 3.50
CA LEU A 70 -11.17 0.44 2.27
C LEU A 70 -12.04 1.66 2.56
N LYS A 71 -12.98 1.52 3.51
CA LYS A 71 -13.91 2.58 3.90
C LYS A 71 -13.17 3.79 4.47
N ILE A 72 -12.21 3.57 5.37
CA ILE A 72 -11.40 4.64 5.96
C ILE A 72 -10.56 5.35 4.88
N CYS A 73 -9.93 4.59 3.97
CA CYS A 73 -9.19 5.14 2.83
C CYS A 73 -10.09 6.02 1.93
N GLU A 74 -11.30 5.57 1.63
CA GLU A 74 -12.26 6.36 0.85
C GLU A 74 -12.72 7.61 1.59
N ASP A 75 -13.03 7.50 2.87
CA ASP A 75 -13.48 8.62 3.69
C ASP A 75 -12.38 9.69 3.78
N LEU A 76 -11.11 9.28 3.85
CA LEU A 76 -9.96 10.18 3.78
C LEU A 76 -9.81 10.84 2.40
N LEU A 77 -9.86 10.05 1.32
CA LEU A 77 -9.69 10.56 -0.06
C LEU A 77 -10.76 11.56 -0.47
N TRP A 78 -12.00 11.29 -0.08
CA TRP A 78 -13.15 12.12 -0.42
C TRP A 78 -13.47 13.17 0.65
N ASN A 79 -12.70 13.21 1.75
CA ASN A 79 -12.93 14.08 2.90
C ASN A 79 -14.38 14.02 3.40
N ARG A 80 -14.94 12.81 3.52
CA ARG A 80 -16.34 12.59 3.94
C ARG A 80 -16.50 12.69 5.45
N ASP A 81 -15.45 12.34 6.19
CA ASP A 81 -15.43 12.34 7.64
C ASP A 81 -14.28 13.23 8.16
N PRO A 82 -14.57 14.28 8.94
CA PRO A 82 -13.53 15.14 9.52
C PRO A 82 -12.59 14.39 10.47
N GLN A 83 -12.99 13.22 10.99
CA GLN A 83 -12.16 12.37 11.86
C GLN A 83 -11.45 11.24 11.11
N ALA A 84 -11.52 11.19 9.77
CA ALA A 84 -10.92 10.12 8.97
C ALA A 84 -9.41 9.96 9.26
N THR A 85 -8.68 11.07 9.40
CA THR A 85 -7.23 11.06 9.71
C THR A 85 -6.94 10.37 11.05
N GLU A 86 -7.68 10.68 12.10
CA GLU A 86 -7.48 10.06 13.41
C GLU A 86 -7.84 8.57 13.41
N LYS A 87 -8.93 8.20 12.74
CA LYS A 87 -9.35 6.80 12.58
C LYS A 87 -8.29 6.00 11.82
N MET A 88 -7.73 6.58 10.77
CA MET A 88 -6.67 5.97 9.99
C MET A 88 -5.37 5.82 10.79
N LEU A 89 -4.99 6.81 11.59
CA LEU A 89 -3.83 6.73 12.48
C LEU A 89 -4.00 5.66 13.57
N LYS A 90 -5.20 5.53 14.15
CA LYS A 90 -5.50 4.47 15.13
C LYS A 90 -5.39 3.08 14.49
N LEU A 91 -6.00 2.90 13.32
CA LEU A 91 -5.89 1.65 12.57
C LEU A 91 -4.42 1.34 12.22
N ALA A 92 -3.67 2.38 11.85
CA ALA A 92 -2.26 2.27 11.54
C ALA A 92 -1.43 1.79 12.71
N GLN A 93 -1.68 2.30 13.92
CA GLN A 93 -1.01 1.84 15.12
C GLN A 93 -1.31 0.37 15.42
N THR A 94 -2.55 -0.07 15.24
CA THR A 94 -2.93 -1.48 15.39
C THR A 94 -2.23 -2.38 14.37
N LEU A 95 -2.06 -1.92 13.13
CA LEU A 95 -1.42 -2.68 12.04
C LEU A 95 0.12 -2.62 12.08
N SER A 96 0.71 -1.52 12.57
CA SER A 96 2.16 -1.34 12.78
C SER A 96 2.65 -1.95 14.09
N ASN A 97 1.75 -2.31 15.01
CA ASN A 97 1.98 -3.31 16.05
C ASN A 97 1.41 -4.65 15.59
N PRO A 98 2.02 -5.35 14.60
CA PRO A 98 2.15 -6.76 14.87
C PRO A 98 2.95 -6.79 16.18
N ASP A 99 2.53 -7.58 17.16
CA ASP A 99 3.51 -8.07 18.11
C ASP A 99 4.79 -8.37 17.34
N LYS A 100 5.94 -8.12 17.94
CA LYS A 100 7.11 -8.90 17.60
C LYS A 100 6.67 -10.37 17.65
N LYS A 101 6.14 -10.91 16.53
CA LYS A 101 6.57 -12.18 16.01
C LYS A 101 8.02 -11.93 15.67
N GLU A 102 8.78 -11.85 16.76
CA GLU A 102 10.14 -12.25 16.88
C GLU A 102 10.24 -13.41 15.92
N ASN A 103 11.11 -13.25 14.93
CA ASN A 103 11.36 -14.18 13.87
C ASN A 103 12.08 -15.41 14.47
N LEU A 104 11.50 -15.96 15.55
CA LEU A 104 11.95 -17.05 16.39
C LEU A 104 12.08 -18.32 15.55
N GLU A 105 11.21 -18.49 14.55
CA GLU A 105 11.32 -19.62 13.62
C GLU A 105 12.44 -19.43 12.59
N THR A 106 12.74 -18.21 12.15
CA THR A 106 13.80 -18.00 11.14
C THR A 106 15.22 -18.00 11.68
N ASP A 107 15.41 -17.89 13.00
CA ASP A 107 16.75 -17.89 13.63
C ASP A 107 17.09 -19.22 14.32
N ALA A 108 16.20 -20.21 14.31
CA ALA A 108 16.43 -21.51 14.91
C ALA A 108 17.63 -22.25 14.28
N TRP A 109 17.77 -22.18 12.95
CA TRP A 109 18.89 -22.82 12.22
C TRP A 109 20.26 -22.28 12.62
N ARG A 110 20.35 -21.03 13.12
CA ARG A 110 21.62 -20.43 13.55
C ARG A 110 22.19 -21.08 14.82
N LYS A 111 21.35 -21.79 15.58
CA LYS A 111 21.73 -22.52 16.79
C LYS A 111 22.14 -23.97 16.52
N GLU A 112 21.99 -24.45 15.29
CA GLU A 112 22.38 -25.80 14.87
C GLU A 112 23.90 -25.91 14.62
N THR A 113 24.38 -27.14 14.42
CA THR A 113 25.79 -27.40 14.11
C THR A 113 26.22 -26.72 12.80
N VAL A 114 27.53 -26.54 12.64
CA VAL A 114 28.13 -25.83 11.50
C VAL A 114 27.70 -26.45 10.16
N GLU A 115 27.59 -27.78 10.10
CA GLU A 115 27.20 -28.52 8.90
C GLU A 115 25.76 -28.20 8.47
N LYS A 116 24.80 -28.24 9.41
CA LYS A 116 23.39 -27.91 9.14
C LYS A 116 23.19 -26.45 8.77
N ARG A 117 24.00 -25.55 9.32
CA ARG A 117 23.99 -24.13 8.98
C ARG A 117 24.45 -23.88 7.54
N LEU A 118 25.46 -24.63 7.08
CA LEU A 118 25.93 -24.61 5.70
C LEU A 118 24.88 -25.14 4.72
N GLU A 119 24.23 -26.26 5.07
CA GLU A 119 23.15 -26.85 4.27
C GLU A 119 21.97 -25.87 4.11
N TYR A 120 21.51 -25.26 5.21
CA TYR A 120 20.46 -24.25 5.17
C TYR A 120 20.82 -23.06 4.28
N ALA A 121 22.06 -22.55 4.38
CA ALA A 121 22.51 -21.42 3.58
C ALA A 121 22.59 -21.74 2.08
N LEU A 122 22.98 -22.97 1.71
CA LEU A 122 23.04 -23.39 0.31
C LEU A 122 21.65 -23.48 -0.32
N VAL A 123 20.65 -23.98 0.41
CA VAL A 123 19.27 -24.07 -0.10
C VAL A 123 18.63 -22.69 -0.22
N LYS A 124 18.79 -21.82 0.79
CA LYS A 124 18.17 -20.48 0.81
C LYS A 124 18.77 -19.45 -0.16
N VAL A 125 20.02 -19.64 -0.60
CA VAL A 125 20.73 -18.70 -1.51
C VAL A 125 20.51 -19.04 -2.98
N CYS A 126 20.09 -20.28 -3.29
CA CYS A 126 19.83 -20.72 -4.67
C CYS A 126 18.38 -20.49 -5.16
N ASP A 127 17.46 -20.13 -4.27
CA ASP A 127 16.09 -19.70 -4.60
C ASP A 127 15.96 -18.16 -4.57
#